data_AF-A0A091HDC1-F1
#
_entry.id   AF-A0A091HDC1-F1
#
_cell.length_a   1.000
_cell.length_b   1.000
_cell.length_c   1.000
_cell.angle_alpha   90.00
_cell.angle_beta   90.00
_cell.angle_gamma   90.00
#
_symmetry.space_group_name_H-M   'P 1'
#
loop_
_entity.id
_entity.type
_entity.pdbx_description
1 polymer ?
#
loop_
_entity_poly.entity_id
_entity_poly.type
_entity_poly.pdbx_seq_one_letter_code
_entity_poly.pdbx_strand_id
1 'polypeptide(L)'
;FCKRHRIKSNSNVPCVPKGLLMMSELVLPQFIFSLIQHLREGYNEPEKDLHKILQVLEPHVSFLEDLTKMGGAMRSVLTQVLTSQQFYKDLSSGMFVLLLTITFSRSEELKVHYTSPPPTFHADQSIMDVLKHKCFLEELLFWTIKYEFPQKMVTFLLNMLPDQDYKIAFTKTFVQHYAFIMKTLKKSHESDTMSNRIVHISVQLFSNEELARQVTEECQLLDIMVTVLLYMMESCLIKSELQDEENSLHVVVNCGEALLKNNTYWPLVSDFINILSHQSVAKKFLEDHGLLVTWMNFVSFFQGMNLNKRELNEHVEFESQTYYAAFAAELEACAQPMWGLLSHCKVRETQEYTRNVVRYCLEALQDWFDAINFVDEVNIVTPNQVTFHLPLHRYFAMFLSKAVKCQELDLDTILPDQEMLMKLMIHPLQIQVRADF
;
A
#
# COMPACT_ATOMS: atom_id res chain seq x y z
N PHE A 1 -2.37 13.27 34.26
CA PHE A 1 -1.52 14.41 33.84
C PHE A 1 -0.65 14.90 34.99
N CYS A 2 0.68 14.82 34.85
CA CYS A 2 1.65 15.17 35.90
C CYS A 2 1.88 16.70 35.95
N LYS A 3 1.81 17.28 37.16
CA LYS A 3 1.99 18.73 37.44
C LYS A 3 3.41 19.27 37.17
N ARG A 4 4.36 18.45 36.71
CA ARG A 4 5.73 18.87 36.36
C ARG A 4 5.92 19.29 34.90
N HIS A 5 4.96 19.05 34.00
CA HIS A 5 5.03 19.47 32.59
C HIS A 5 4.34 20.81 32.33
N ARG A 6 4.63 21.82 33.16
CA ARG A 6 4.16 23.19 32.89
C ARG A 6 5.12 23.86 31.90
N ILE A 7 4.64 24.02 30.66
CA ILE A 7 4.85 25.15 29.75
C ILE A 7 6.11 25.98 30.11
N LYS A 8 7.28 25.47 29.74
CA LYS A 8 8.46 26.31 29.48
C LYS A 8 8.89 26.01 28.05
N SER A 9 8.83 27.07 27.27
CA SER A 9 9.15 27.19 25.86
C SER A 9 10.42 26.44 25.44
N ASN A 10 10.40 25.94 24.21
CA ASN A 10 11.54 25.48 23.39
C ASN A 10 12.66 26.54 23.20
N SER A 11 12.73 27.58 24.02
CA SER A 11 13.64 28.72 23.85
C SER A 11 14.96 28.60 24.63
N ASN A 12 15.12 27.60 25.51
CA ASN A 12 16.30 27.45 26.38
C ASN A 12 16.89 26.03 26.36
N VAL A 13 16.85 25.32 25.23
CA VAL A 13 17.68 24.11 25.07
C VAL A 13 19.09 24.57 24.66
N PRO A 14 20.13 24.37 25.49
CA PRO A 14 21.49 24.72 25.10
C PRO A 14 21.90 23.96 23.84
N CYS A 15 22.43 24.67 22.85
CA CYS A 15 22.98 24.07 21.64
C CYS A 15 24.16 23.16 22.03
N VAL A 16 24.14 21.91 21.59
CA VAL A 16 25.22 20.96 21.88
C VAL A 16 26.54 21.52 21.31
N PRO A 17 27.64 21.53 22.08
CA PRO A 17 28.92 22.01 21.58
C PRO A 17 29.30 21.29 20.28
N LYS A 18 29.52 22.05 19.20
CA LYS A 18 29.78 21.49 17.85
C LYS A 18 30.90 20.45 17.84
N GLY A 19 31.95 20.64 18.65
CA GLY A 19 33.09 19.72 18.75
C GLY A 19 32.76 18.32 19.32
N LEU A 20 31.67 18.17 20.08
CA LEU A 20 31.33 16.89 20.73
C LEU A 20 30.76 15.86 19.72
N LEU A 21 30.13 16.34 18.65
CA LEU A 21 29.46 15.50 17.65
C LEU A 21 30.24 15.36 16.34
N MET A 22 31.31 16.13 16.14
CA MET A 22 32.09 16.12 14.89
C MET A 22 32.61 14.73 14.51
N MET A 23 33.05 13.93 15.49
CA MET A 23 33.50 12.56 15.20
C MET A 23 32.36 11.68 14.72
N SER A 24 31.17 11.84 15.29
CA SER A 24 29.97 11.11 14.84
C SER A 24 29.55 11.55 13.45
N GLU A 25 29.57 12.85 13.15
CA GLU A 25 29.27 13.40 11.81
C GLU A 25 30.21 12.88 10.71
N LEU A 26 31.47 12.58 11.05
CA LEU A 26 32.47 12.06 10.10
C LEU A 26 32.42 10.53 9.94
N VAL A 27 32.18 9.80 11.04
CA VAL A 27 32.25 8.33 11.06
C VAL A 27 30.93 7.69 10.64
N LEU A 28 29.78 8.24 11.04
CA LEU A 28 28.48 7.63 10.78
C LEU A 28 28.15 7.48 9.29
N PRO A 29 28.44 8.43 8.39
CA PRO A 29 28.21 8.23 6.96
C PRO A 29 28.93 7.00 6.41
N GLN A 30 30.20 6.80 6.81
CA GLN A 30 31.00 5.66 6.37
C GLN A 30 30.50 4.35 6.97
N PHE A 31 30.14 4.36 8.25
CA PHE A 31 29.57 3.20 8.94
C PHE A 31 28.27 2.74 8.27
N ILE A 32 27.33 3.66 8.02
CA ILE A 32 26.05 3.36 7.37
C ILE A 32 26.27 2.90 5.93
N PHE A 33 27.20 3.52 5.19
CA PHE A 33 27.55 3.06 3.85
C PHE A 33 28.14 1.65 3.86
N SER A 34 29.02 1.31 4.83
CA SER A 34 29.56 -0.03 4.98
C SER A 34 28.46 -1.06 5.28
N LEU A 35 27.50 -0.73 6.15
CA LEU A 35 26.32 -1.56 6.41
C LEU A 35 25.53 -1.83 5.11
N ILE A 36 25.30 -0.79 4.31
CA ILE A 36 24.61 -0.90 3.01
C ILE A 36 25.40 -1.76 2.02
N GLN A 37 26.73 -1.63 1.96
CA GLN A 37 27.58 -2.46 1.10
C GLN A 37 27.46 -3.94 1.45
N HIS A 38 27.44 -4.28 2.73
CA HIS A 38 27.24 -5.68 3.16
C HIS A 38 25.85 -6.21 2.79
N LEU A 39 24.81 -5.36 2.83
CA LEU A 39 23.47 -5.73 2.35
C LEU A 39 23.45 -5.95 0.83
N ARG A 40 24.15 -5.11 0.05
CA ARG A 40 24.32 -5.27 -1.41
C ARG A 40 25.00 -6.59 -1.76
N GLU A 41 26.15 -6.84 -1.14
CA GLU A 41 26.96 -8.04 -1.39
C GLU A 41 26.21 -9.31 -0.97
N GLY A 42 25.54 -9.26 0.18
CA GLY A 42 24.78 -10.39 0.69
C GLY A 42 23.63 -10.81 -0.22
N TYR A 43 22.93 -9.86 -0.85
CA TYR A 43 21.80 -10.17 -1.72
C TYR A 43 22.20 -10.65 -3.12
N ASN A 44 23.40 -10.31 -3.59
CA ASN A 44 23.88 -10.69 -4.93
C ASN A 44 24.39 -12.13 -5.02
N GLU A 45 24.56 -12.83 -3.88
CA GLU A 45 25.04 -14.20 -3.86
C GLU A 45 23.88 -15.20 -3.74
N PRO A 46 23.53 -15.94 -4.82
CA PRO A 46 22.34 -16.81 -4.87
C PRO A 46 22.41 -18.02 -3.92
N GLU A 47 23.57 -18.33 -3.35
CA GLU A 47 23.79 -19.45 -2.41
C GLU A 47 23.83 -19.02 -0.93
N LYS A 48 23.81 -17.72 -0.63
CA LYS A 48 23.87 -17.25 0.77
C LYS A 48 22.50 -17.28 1.42
N ASP A 49 22.43 -17.95 2.56
CA ASP A 49 21.29 -17.88 3.48
C ASP A 49 21.13 -16.44 3.97
N LEU A 50 20.07 -15.79 3.51
CA LEU A 50 19.75 -14.39 3.80
C LEU A 50 19.71 -14.11 5.32
N HIS A 51 19.31 -15.10 6.11
CA HIS A 51 19.27 -15.01 7.56
C HIS A 51 20.67 -14.91 8.17
N LYS A 52 21.68 -15.56 7.60
CA LYS A 52 23.07 -15.47 8.08
C LYS A 52 23.65 -14.07 7.88
N ILE A 53 23.33 -13.43 6.76
CA ILE A 53 23.76 -12.04 6.51
C ILE A 53 23.15 -11.11 7.55
N LEU A 54 21.86 -11.26 7.83
CA LEU A 54 21.18 -10.47 8.85
C LEU A 54 21.76 -10.68 10.26
N GLN A 55 22.15 -11.91 10.61
CA GLN A 55 22.82 -12.21 11.88
C GLN A 55 24.19 -11.51 12.00
N VAL A 56 24.98 -11.46 10.93
CA VAL A 56 26.27 -10.76 10.92
C VAL A 56 26.09 -9.24 11.06
N LEU A 57 25.00 -8.69 10.51
CA LEU A 57 24.70 -7.26 10.57
C LEU A 57 23.97 -6.83 11.84
N GLU A 58 23.45 -7.76 12.63
CA GLU A 58 22.70 -7.46 13.85
C GLU A 58 23.47 -6.58 14.87
N PRO A 59 24.77 -6.79 15.14
CA PRO A 59 25.55 -5.92 16.02
C PRO A 59 25.67 -4.49 15.47
N HIS A 60 25.78 -4.34 14.14
CA HIS A 60 25.91 -3.05 13.48
C HIS A 60 24.61 -2.25 13.57
N VAL A 61 23.47 -2.91 13.34
CA VAL A 61 22.14 -2.30 13.47
C VAL A 61 21.82 -1.99 14.93
N SER A 62 22.22 -2.86 15.87
CA SER A 62 22.04 -2.63 17.31
C SER A 62 22.86 -1.44 17.81
N PHE A 63 24.08 -1.24 17.28
CA PHE A 63 24.85 -0.03 17.54
C PHE A 63 24.11 1.24 17.10
N LEU A 64 23.54 1.25 15.88
CA LEU A 64 22.73 2.38 15.41
C LEU A 64 21.49 2.60 16.29
N GLU A 65 20.83 1.52 16.71
CA GLU A 65 19.71 1.56 17.65
C GLU A 65 20.11 2.22 18.98
N ASP A 66 21.26 1.86 19.54
CA ASP A 66 21.74 2.43 20.80
C ASP A 66 22.11 3.92 20.66
N LEU A 67 22.62 4.35 19.51
CA LEU A 67 22.81 5.77 19.22
C LEU A 67 21.49 6.54 19.25
N THR A 68 20.39 5.96 18.77
CA THR A 68 19.06 6.60 18.85
C THR A 68 18.60 6.83 20.30
N LYS A 69 19.11 6.03 21.26
CA LYS A 69 18.77 6.13 22.68
C LYS A 69 19.57 7.22 23.41
N MET A 70 20.64 7.76 22.80
CA MET A 70 21.50 8.80 23.41
C MET A 70 20.87 10.20 23.47
N GLY A 71 19.66 10.38 22.93
CA GLY A 71 18.87 11.62 23.03
C GLY A 71 18.78 12.41 21.73
N GLY A 72 18.15 13.59 21.79
CA GLY A 72 17.79 14.38 20.60
C GLY A 72 18.98 14.77 19.72
N ALA A 73 20.12 15.12 20.32
CA ALA A 73 21.28 15.58 19.57
C ALA A 73 21.89 14.49 18.66
N MET A 74 22.01 13.25 19.16
CA MET A 74 22.50 12.13 18.36
C MET A 74 21.48 11.74 17.28
N ARG A 75 20.18 11.82 17.57
CA ARG A 75 19.14 11.63 16.56
C ARG A 75 19.26 12.66 15.44
N SER A 76 19.44 13.93 15.75
CA SER A 76 19.59 14.96 14.71
C SER A 76 20.83 14.73 13.82
N VAL A 77 21.95 14.26 14.39
CA VAL A 77 23.12 13.84 13.59
C VAL A 77 22.77 12.66 12.68
N LEU A 78 22.13 11.61 13.21
CA LEU A 78 21.69 10.46 12.41
C LEU A 78 20.71 10.88 11.32
N THR A 79 19.76 11.77 11.60
CA THR A 79 18.82 12.34 10.62
C THR A 79 19.58 13.03 9.50
N GLN A 80 20.53 13.91 9.84
CA GLN A 80 21.34 14.63 8.84
C GLN A 80 22.13 13.64 7.98
N VAL A 81 22.74 12.62 8.56
CA VAL A 81 23.49 11.61 7.81
C VAL A 81 22.57 10.80 6.90
N LEU A 82 21.46 10.28 7.42
CA LEU A 82 20.53 9.39 6.70
C LEU A 82 19.84 10.09 5.53
N THR A 83 19.49 11.36 5.69
CA THR A 83 18.71 12.13 4.70
C THR A 83 19.58 12.98 3.76
N SER A 84 20.88 13.13 4.03
CA SER A 84 21.78 13.93 3.20
C SER A 84 22.09 13.26 1.87
N GLN A 85 21.71 13.93 0.79
CA GLN A 85 22.06 13.51 -0.57
C GLN A 85 23.56 13.66 -0.87
N GLN A 86 24.24 14.59 -0.21
CA GLN A 86 25.65 14.87 -0.47
C GLN A 86 26.53 13.71 0.02
N PHE A 87 26.39 13.33 1.30
CA PHE A 87 27.07 12.16 1.86
C PHE A 87 26.83 10.89 1.04
N TYR A 88 25.59 10.64 0.65
CA TYR A 88 25.25 9.47 -0.16
C TYR A 88 25.97 9.49 -1.52
N LYS A 89 25.95 10.63 -2.23
CA LYS A 89 26.64 10.80 -3.51
C LYS A 89 28.15 10.62 -3.36
N ASP A 90 28.78 11.29 -2.40
CA ASP A 90 30.22 11.30 -2.22
C ASP A 90 30.80 9.90 -1.91
N LEU A 91 30.07 9.10 -1.12
CA LEU A 91 30.48 7.74 -0.78
C LEU A 91 30.12 6.75 -1.89
N SER A 92 28.97 6.92 -2.56
CA SER A 92 28.56 6.05 -3.67
C SER A 92 29.37 6.26 -4.95
N SER A 93 29.92 7.46 -5.17
CA SER A 93 30.78 7.76 -6.31
C SER A 93 32.28 7.49 -6.06
N GLY A 94 32.64 6.99 -4.87
CA GLY A 94 34.03 6.71 -4.48
C GLY A 94 34.90 7.96 -4.22
N MET A 95 34.30 9.16 -4.23
CA MET A 95 35.04 10.43 -4.20
C MET A 95 35.55 10.76 -2.79
N PHE A 96 34.82 10.37 -1.74
CA PHE A 96 35.24 10.60 -0.34
C PHE A 96 36.38 9.69 0.11
N VAL A 97 36.48 8.47 -0.45
CA VAL A 97 37.56 7.52 -0.15
C VAL A 97 38.91 8.05 -0.64
N LEU A 98 38.94 8.76 -1.77
CA LEU A 98 40.16 9.39 -2.28
C LEU A 98 40.70 10.43 -1.26
N LEU A 99 39.82 11.24 -0.66
CA LEU A 99 40.22 12.26 0.30
C LEU A 99 40.78 11.67 1.61
N LEU A 100 40.15 10.62 2.13
CA LEU A 100 40.62 9.87 3.31
C LEU A 100 41.90 9.09 3.04
N THR A 101 42.04 8.48 1.87
CA THR A 101 43.29 7.79 1.48
C THR A 101 44.45 8.79 1.38
N ILE A 102 44.18 10.02 0.92
CA ILE A 102 45.18 11.10 0.89
C ILE A 102 45.53 11.60 2.30
N THR A 103 44.57 11.65 3.24
CA THR A 103 44.82 12.12 4.63
C THR A 103 45.34 11.07 5.59
N PHE A 104 45.03 9.79 5.37
CA PHE A 104 45.38 8.65 6.26
C PHE A 104 46.34 7.65 5.61
N SER A 105 47.26 8.11 4.75
CA SER A 105 48.28 7.27 4.13
C SER A 105 49.30 6.74 5.16
N ARG A 106 48.86 5.79 6.01
CA ARG A 106 49.69 4.90 6.81
C ARG A 106 48.92 3.69 7.38
N SER A 107 48.21 2.95 6.55
CA SER A 107 48.01 1.50 6.74
C SER A 107 47.59 0.85 5.43
N GLU A 108 48.48 0.04 4.86
CA GLU A 108 48.10 -0.97 3.87
C GLU A 108 47.16 -1.99 4.54
N GLU A 109 46.29 -2.63 3.75
CA GLU A 109 45.28 -3.66 4.11
C GLU A 109 43.85 -3.17 4.37
N LEU A 110 43.13 -2.78 3.31
CA LEU A 110 41.70 -3.06 3.12
C LEU A 110 41.29 -2.69 1.69
N LYS A 111 41.46 -3.62 0.74
CA LYS A 111 40.79 -3.51 -0.57
C LYS A 111 39.32 -3.90 -0.38
N VAL A 112 38.51 -2.95 0.10
CA VAL A 112 37.05 -3.11 0.09
C VAL A 112 36.60 -3.02 -1.36
N HIS A 113 36.04 -4.11 -1.90
CA HIS A 113 35.44 -4.11 -3.23
C HIS A 113 34.10 -3.35 -3.15
N TYR A 114 34.14 -2.04 -3.39
CA TYR A 114 32.93 -1.23 -3.40
C TYR A 114 32.00 -1.65 -4.52
N THR A 115 30.85 -2.23 -4.19
CA THR A 115 29.80 -2.46 -5.18
C THR A 115 29.08 -1.14 -5.42
N SER A 116 28.92 -0.78 -6.70
CA SER A 116 28.05 0.34 -7.08
C SER A 116 26.63 0.06 -6.58
N PRO A 117 25.78 1.09 -6.32
CA PRO A 117 24.37 0.84 -6.10
C PRO A 117 23.87 -0.08 -7.23
N PRO A 118 23.07 -1.12 -6.92
CA PRO A 118 22.61 -2.03 -7.95
C PRO A 118 22.03 -1.21 -9.12
N PRO A 119 22.37 -1.54 -10.38
CA PRO A 119 21.80 -0.83 -11.52
C PRO A 119 20.28 -0.86 -11.40
N THR A 120 19.63 0.20 -11.88
CA THR A 120 18.18 0.27 -12.05
C THR A 120 17.69 -1.09 -12.54
N PHE A 121 16.80 -1.71 -11.75
CA PHE A 121 16.30 -3.03 -12.08
C PHE A 121 15.46 -2.90 -13.35
N HIS A 122 16.03 -3.31 -14.49
CA HIS A 122 15.32 -3.36 -15.76
C HIS A 122 14.68 -4.75 -15.87
N ALA A 123 13.47 -4.89 -15.33
CA ALA A 123 12.58 -5.99 -15.65
C ALA A 123 11.18 -5.39 -15.89
N ASP A 124 10.78 -5.40 -17.16
CA ASP A 124 9.60 -4.79 -17.79
C ASP A 124 9.44 -3.27 -17.66
N GLN A 125 9.19 -2.63 -18.80
CA GLN A 125 9.02 -1.17 -18.96
C GLN A 125 7.69 -0.70 -18.33
N SER A 126 7.62 -0.68 -17.00
CA SER A 126 6.55 0.01 -16.27
C SER A 126 7.11 1.26 -15.56
N ILE A 127 6.24 2.26 -15.35
CA ILE A 127 6.51 3.49 -14.59
C ILE A 127 7.04 3.18 -13.17
N MET A 128 6.84 1.96 -12.66
CA MET A 128 7.17 1.55 -11.29
C MET A 128 8.60 1.02 -11.09
N ASP A 129 9.46 0.99 -12.12
CA ASP A 129 10.71 0.20 -12.10
C ASP A 129 12.03 0.98 -11.97
N VAL A 130 12.00 2.32 -11.92
CA VAL A 130 13.24 3.13 -11.79
C VAL A 130 13.29 3.85 -10.45
N LEU A 131 13.71 3.12 -9.40
CA LEU A 131 14.05 3.72 -8.12
C LEU A 131 15.53 4.12 -8.12
N LYS A 132 15.80 5.42 -8.10
CA LYS A 132 17.15 5.97 -7.95
C LYS A 132 17.29 6.58 -6.56
N HIS A 133 17.90 5.83 -5.64
CA HIS A 133 18.15 6.30 -4.29
C HIS A 133 19.03 7.56 -4.29
N LYS A 134 18.64 8.54 -3.47
CA LYS A 134 19.30 9.84 -3.32
C LYS A 134 20.00 9.97 -1.97
N CYS A 135 19.58 9.21 -0.96
CA CYS A 135 20.14 9.25 0.39
C CYS A 135 20.19 7.84 1.02
N PHE A 136 20.88 7.70 2.15
CA PHE A 136 21.00 6.42 2.84
C PHE A 136 19.67 5.88 3.35
N LEU A 137 18.75 6.75 3.77
CA LEU A 137 17.43 6.34 4.25
C LEU A 137 16.64 5.59 3.17
N GLU A 138 16.64 6.10 1.94
CA GLU A 138 15.98 5.47 0.80
C GLU A 138 16.54 4.07 0.53
N GLU A 139 17.86 3.94 0.44
CA GLU A 139 18.46 2.63 0.19
C GLU A 139 18.33 1.68 1.39
N LEU A 140 18.40 2.17 2.61
CA LEU A 140 18.23 1.34 3.80
C LEU A 140 16.80 0.78 3.89
N LEU A 141 15.78 1.56 3.52
CA LEU A 141 14.43 1.05 3.40
C LEU A 141 14.32 0.01 2.28
N PHE A 142 14.91 0.27 1.11
CA PHE A 142 14.93 -0.71 0.02
C PHE A 142 15.48 -2.06 0.48
N TRP A 143 16.62 -2.08 1.19
CA TRP A 143 17.17 -3.31 1.73
C TRP A 143 16.30 -3.91 2.84
N THR A 144 15.69 -3.08 3.69
CA THR A 144 14.70 -3.55 4.67
C THR A 144 13.57 -4.31 3.98
N ILE A 145 13.09 -3.83 2.82
CA ILE A 145 12.04 -4.50 2.04
C ILE A 145 12.56 -5.78 1.38
N LYS A 146 13.76 -5.75 0.78
CA LYS A 146 14.35 -6.93 0.12
C LYS A 146 14.64 -8.08 1.07
N TYR A 147 14.94 -7.76 2.32
CA TYR A 147 15.17 -8.70 3.41
C TYR A 147 13.90 -8.99 4.23
N GLU A 148 12.70 -8.72 3.68
CA GLU A 148 11.41 -9.05 4.30
C GLU A 148 11.20 -8.42 5.70
N PHE A 149 11.55 -7.14 5.82
CA PHE A 149 11.39 -6.32 7.01
C PHE A 149 12.06 -6.90 8.27
N PRO A 150 13.39 -7.07 8.34
CA PRO A 150 14.07 -7.63 9.51
C PRO A 150 13.79 -6.84 10.79
N GLN A 151 13.45 -7.53 11.89
CA GLN A 151 13.01 -6.91 13.14
C GLN A 151 13.95 -5.80 13.63
N LYS A 152 15.26 -6.03 13.59
CA LYS A 152 16.26 -5.06 14.06
C LYS A 152 16.32 -3.80 13.19
N MET A 153 16.20 -3.95 11.87
CA MET A 153 16.13 -2.80 10.95
C MET A 153 14.85 -2.02 11.18
N VAL A 154 13.72 -2.70 11.32
CA VAL A 154 12.42 -2.08 11.62
C VAL A 154 12.49 -1.31 12.94
N THR A 155 13.01 -1.91 14.01
CA THR A 155 13.18 -1.24 15.31
C THR A 155 14.06 0.01 15.20
N PHE A 156 15.19 -0.07 14.49
CA PHE A 156 16.05 1.10 14.27
C PHE A 156 15.32 2.23 13.54
N LEU A 157 14.68 1.91 12.41
CA LEU A 157 13.96 2.90 11.58
C LEU A 157 12.83 3.57 12.36
N LEU A 158 12.12 2.83 13.23
CA LEU A 158 11.02 3.36 14.05
C LEU A 158 11.53 4.15 15.28
N ASN A 159 12.65 3.78 15.89
CA ASN A 159 13.23 4.51 17.02
C ASN A 159 13.71 5.92 16.67
N MET A 160 13.86 6.22 15.38
CA MET A 160 14.20 7.54 14.85
C MET A 160 13.00 8.49 14.71
N LEU A 161 11.76 7.99 14.75
CA LEU A 161 10.52 8.79 14.57
C LEU A 161 10.31 9.98 15.53
N PRO A 162 10.90 10.04 16.73
CA PRO A 162 10.81 11.25 17.56
C PRO A 162 11.38 12.51 16.88
N ASP A 163 12.34 12.34 15.96
CA ASP A 163 12.88 13.43 15.14
C ASP A 163 11.96 13.71 13.94
N GLN A 164 11.42 14.94 13.85
CA GLN A 164 10.36 15.27 12.89
C GLN A 164 10.85 15.32 11.44
N ASP A 165 12.06 15.83 11.22
CA ASP A 165 12.65 15.89 9.88
C ASP A 165 12.89 14.47 9.35
N TYR A 166 13.38 13.58 10.22
CA TYR A 166 13.46 12.16 9.90
C TYR A 166 12.09 11.55 9.61
N LYS A 167 11.08 11.80 10.46
CA LYS A 167 9.73 11.23 10.26
C LYS A 167 9.17 11.62 8.90
N ILE A 168 9.27 12.89 8.52
CA ILE A 168 8.83 13.38 7.21
C ILE A 168 9.58 12.68 6.08
N ALA A 169 10.91 12.61 6.16
CA ALA A 169 11.73 11.95 5.15
C ALA A 169 11.39 10.45 5.03
N PHE A 170 11.25 9.76 6.16
CA PHE A 170 10.96 8.33 6.19
C PHE A 170 9.56 8.03 5.65
N THR A 171 8.55 8.84 5.97
CA THR A 171 7.21 8.69 5.38
C THR A 171 7.27 8.86 3.86
N LYS A 172 7.92 9.91 3.33
CA LYS A 172 8.05 10.11 1.88
C LYS A 172 8.76 8.95 1.20
N THR A 173 9.87 8.49 1.79
CA THR A 173 10.61 7.32 1.33
C THR A 173 9.73 6.08 1.34
N PHE A 174 8.94 5.83 2.39
CA PHE A 174 8.03 4.68 2.46
C PHE A 174 6.99 4.68 1.34
N VAL A 175 6.38 5.84 1.07
CA VAL A 175 5.42 6.00 -0.03
C VAL A 175 6.04 5.64 -1.38
N GLN A 176 7.26 6.12 -1.65
CA GLN A 176 7.97 5.83 -2.91
C GLN A 176 8.31 4.34 -3.10
N HIS A 177 8.25 3.54 -2.03
CA HIS A 177 8.62 2.12 -2.05
C HIS A 177 7.43 1.17 -2.08
N TYR A 178 6.18 1.64 -2.10
CA TYR A 178 4.99 0.76 -2.11
C TYR A 178 5.01 -0.30 -3.22
N ALA A 179 5.47 0.06 -4.43
CA ALA A 179 5.61 -0.89 -5.53
C ALA A 179 6.59 -2.03 -5.19
N PHE A 180 7.70 -1.73 -4.51
CA PHE A 180 8.66 -2.75 -4.05
C PHE A 180 8.09 -3.60 -2.92
N ILE A 181 7.36 -2.99 -1.98
CA ILE A 181 6.67 -3.70 -0.90
C ILE A 181 5.72 -4.74 -1.48
N MET A 182 4.89 -4.35 -2.44
CA MET A 182 3.98 -5.26 -3.16
C MET A 182 4.76 -6.36 -3.92
N LYS A 183 5.82 -6.02 -4.65
CA LYS A 183 6.63 -7.02 -5.38
C LYS A 183 7.26 -8.03 -4.43
N THR A 184 7.69 -7.62 -3.24
CA THR A 184 8.20 -8.55 -2.21
C THR A 184 7.08 -9.37 -1.59
N LEU A 185 5.94 -8.76 -1.24
CA LEU A 185 4.76 -9.47 -0.72
C LEU A 185 4.34 -10.62 -1.63
N LYS A 186 4.28 -10.40 -2.95
CA LYS A 186 3.92 -11.44 -3.93
C LYS A 186 4.91 -12.61 -4.03
N LYS A 187 6.15 -12.43 -3.57
CA LYS A 187 7.22 -13.44 -3.66
C LYS A 187 7.50 -14.15 -2.33
N SER A 188 7.17 -13.50 -1.22
CA SER A 188 7.48 -14.02 0.11
C SER A 188 6.65 -15.27 0.43
N HIS A 189 7.31 -16.21 1.12
CA HIS A 189 6.67 -17.43 1.63
C HIS A 189 6.17 -17.27 3.08
N GLU A 190 6.64 -16.24 3.81
CA GLU A 190 6.27 -15.94 5.21
C GLU A 190 5.43 -14.66 5.32
N SER A 191 4.34 -14.61 4.56
CA SER A 191 3.58 -13.36 4.37
C SER A 191 3.04 -12.74 5.67
N ASP A 192 2.69 -13.52 6.70
CA ASP A 192 2.07 -13.00 7.94
C ASP A 192 3.01 -12.11 8.78
N THR A 193 4.22 -12.58 9.07
CA THR A 193 5.17 -11.82 9.90
C THR A 193 5.56 -10.52 9.19
N MET A 194 5.83 -10.60 7.89
CA MET A 194 6.16 -9.44 7.08
C MET A 194 4.98 -8.46 7.00
N SER A 195 3.77 -8.97 6.77
CA SER A 195 2.53 -8.18 6.71
C SER A 195 2.30 -7.36 7.97
N ASN A 196 2.44 -7.99 9.15
CA ASN A 196 2.29 -7.31 10.42
C ASN A 196 3.34 -6.21 10.63
N ARG A 197 4.58 -6.42 10.19
CA ARG A 197 5.64 -5.40 10.29
C ARG A 197 5.38 -4.21 9.36
N ILE A 198 4.88 -4.45 8.15
CA ILE A 198 4.48 -3.39 7.21
C ILE A 198 3.40 -2.51 7.85
N VAL A 199 2.31 -3.11 8.32
CA VAL A 199 1.19 -2.39 8.97
C VAL A 199 1.67 -1.67 10.23
N HIS A 200 2.55 -2.27 11.01
CA HIS A 200 3.10 -1.62 12.20
C HIS A 200 3.91 -0.35 11.86
N ILE A 201 4.68 -0.37 10.77
CA ILE A 201 5.42 0.81 10.30
C ILE A 201 4.43 1.86 9.80
N SER A 202 3.54 1.49 8.88
CA SER A 202 2.63 2.43 8.22
C SER A 202 1.70 3.14 9.21
N VAL A 203 1.16 2.43 10.21
CA VAL A 203 0.34 3.04 11.28
C VAL A 203 1.12 4.13 12.03
N GLN A 204 2.42 3.93 12.29
CA GLN A 204 3.23 4.94 12.95
C GLN A 204 3.52 6.15 12.04
N LEU A 205 3.74 5.91 10.75
CA LEU A 205 4.01 6.95 9.76
C LEU A 205 2.77 7.81 9.49
N PHE A 206 1.62 7.18 9.30
CA PHE A 206 0.37 7.82 8.88
C PHE A 206 -0.58 8.16 10.03
N SER A 207 -0.14 8.01 11.29
CA SER A 207 -0.90 8.42 12.48
C SER A 207 -1.21 9.92 12.54
N ASN A 208 -0.43 10.75 11.85
CA ASN A 208 -0.60 12.20 11.85
C ASN A 208 -1.30 12.64 10.55
N GLU A 209 -2.49 13.22 10.68
CA GLU A 209 -3.30 13.67 9.53
C GLU A 209 -2.56 14.68 8.64
N GLU A 210 -1.87 15.66 9.23
CA GLU A 210 -1.17 16.69 8.47
C GLU A 210 -0.03 16.12 7.62
N LEU A 211 0.72 15.17 8.17
CA LEU A 211 1.76 14.45 7.42
C LEU A 211 1.16 13.55 6.33
N ALA A 212 0.06 12.84 6.62
CA ALA A 212 -0.65 12.02 5.63
C ALA A 212 -1.16 12.88 4.46
N ARG A 213 -1.72 14.05 4.76
CA ARG A 213 -2.13 15.06 3.76
C ARG A 213 -0.94 15.56 2.95
N GLN A 214 0.16 15.91 3.61
CA GLN A 214 1.38 16.38 2.94
C GLN A 214 1.91 15.36 1.93
N VAL A 215 2.04 14.08 2.31
CA VAL A 215 2.57 13.06 1.38
C VAL A 215 1.55 12.66 0.31
N THR A 216 0.26 12.87 0.56
CA THR A 216 -0.77 12.75 -0.49
C THR A 216 -0.52 13.78 -1.59
N GLU A 217 -0.26 15.03 -1.22
CA GLU A 217 -0.05 16.13 -2.18
C GLU A 217 1.35 16.10 -2.83
N GLU A 218 2.39 15.82 -2.06
CA GLU A 218 3.78 15.90 -2.55
C GLU A 218 4.29 14.60 -3.18
N CYS A 219 3.73 13.45 -2.81
CA CYS A 219 4.22 12.13 -3.24
C CYS A 219 3.16 11.30 -3.96
N GLN A 220 1.98 11.86 -4.24
CA GLN A 220 0.89 11.16 -4.94
C GLN A 220 0.50 9.85 -4.23
N LEU A 221 0.41 9.89 -2.89
CA LEU A 221 0.17 8.70 -2.06
C LEU A 221 -1.03 7.89 -2.55
N LEU A 222 -2.17 8.54 -2.80
CA LEU A 222 -3.39 7.86 -3.20
C LEU A 222 -3.23 7.16 -4.56
N ASP A 223 -2.65 7.82 -5.56
CA ASP A 223 -2.38 7.23 -6.87
C ASP A 223 -1.49 5.99 -6.75
N ILE A 224 -0.41 6.09 -5.97
CA ILE A 224 0.52 4.98 -5.75
C ILE A 224 -0.19 3.81 -5.08
N MET A 225 -0.97 4.05 -4.01
CA MET A 225 -1.66 2.97 -3.29
C MET A 225 -2.68 2.26 -4.16
N VAL A 226 -3.53 3.02 -4.88
CA VAL A 226 -4.55 2.44 -5.76
C VAL A 226 -3.89 1.68 -6.93
N THR A 227 -2.84 2.24 -7.53
CA THR A 227 -2.12 1.59 -8.64
C THR A 227 -1.47 0.28 -8.20
N VAL A 228 -0.85 0.27 -7.02
CA VAL A 228 -0.20 -0.93 -6.47
C VAL A 228 -1.24 -1.99 -6.12
N LEU A 229 -2.38 -1.62 -5.53
CA LEU A 229 -3.48 -2.56 -5.27
C LEU A 229 -4.05 -3.14 -6.58
N LEU A 230 -4.25 -2.30 -7.59
CA LEU A 230 -4.71 -2.72 -8.92
C LEU A 230 -3.76 -3.73 -9.54
N TYR A 231 -2.47 -3.40 -9.65
CA TYR A 231 -1.46 -4.27 -10.23
C TYR A 231 -1.27 -5.58 -9.45
N MET A 232 -1.49 -5.54 -8.13
CA MET A 232 -1.47 -6.74 -7.31
C MET A 232 -2.60 -7.70 -7.70
N MET A 233 -3.82 -7.20 -7.88
CA MET A 233 -4.98 -8.01 -8.26
C MET A 233 -4.93 -8.46 -9.72
N GLU A 234 -4.40 -7.64 -10.64
CA GLU A 234 -4.22 -8.01 -12.05
C GLU A 234 -3.46 -9.33 -12.25
N SER A 235 -2.56 -9.65 -11.33
CA SER A 235 -1.78 -10.90 -11.40
C SER A 235 -2.53 -12.18 -11.03
N CYS A 236 -3.79 -12.07 -10.60
CA CYS A 236 -4.63 -13.22 -10.23
C CYS A 236 -6.01 -13.18 -10.89
N LEU A 237 -6.16 -12.47 -12.03
CA LEU A 237 -7.43 -12.40 -12.74
C LEU A 237 -7.69 -13.64 -13.58
N ILE A 238 -8.96 -14.07 -13.61
CA ILE A 238 -9.51 -15.10 -14.48
C ILE A 238 -10.74 -14.56 -15.22
N LYS A 239 -11.06 -15.14 -16.38
CA LYS A 239 -12.28 -14.79 -17.12
C LYS A 239 -13.52 -15.11 -16.28
N SER A 240 -14.47 -14.19 -16.25
CA SER A 240 -15.76 -14.41 -15.59
C SER A 240 -16.65 -15.31 -16.44
N GLU A 241 -17.22 -16.35 -15.82
CA GLU A 241 -18.17 -17.28 -16.42
C GLU A 241 -19.64 -16.89 -16.14
N LEU A 242 -19.85 -15.69 -15.58
CA LEU A 242 -21.16 -15.19 -15.19
C LEU A 242 -21.97 -14.78 -16.44
N GLN A 243 -23.23 -15.22 -16.50
CA GLN A 243 -24.18 -15.03 -17.62
C GLN A 243 -23.74 -15.75 -18.91
N ASP A 244 -22.85 -15.13 -19.69
CA ASP A 244 -22.38 -15.62 -20.99
C ASP A 244 -20.90 -16.02 -20.92
N GLU A 245 -20.64 -17.28 -20.58
CA GLU A 245 -19.28 -17.80 -20.42
C GLU A 245 -18.44 -17.70 -21.71
N GLU A 246 -19.05 -17.82 -22.89
CA GLU A 246 -18.33 -17.81 -24.16
C GLU A 246 -17.93 -16.38 -24.55
N ASN A 247 -18.84 -15.42 -24.45
CA ASN A 247 -18.62 -14.06 -24.94
C ASN A 247 -18.35 -13.01 -23.85
N SER A 248 -18.36 -13.38 -22.57
CA SER A 248 -18.01 -12.45 -21.48
C SER A 248 -16.60 -11.90 -21.67
N LEU A 249 -16.47 -10.57 -21.59
CA LEU A 249 -15.20 -9.85 -21.58
C LEU A 249 -14.76 -9.49 -20.15
N HIS A 250 -15.59 -9.79 -19.16
CA HIS A 250 -15.34 -9.47 -17.76
C HIS A 250 -14.30 -10.40 -17.15
N VAL A 251 -13.48 -9.87 -16.25
CA VAL A 251 -12.46 -10.61 -15.50
C VAL A 251 -12.63 -10.38 -14.01
N VAL A 252 -12.36 -11.42 -13.22
CA VAL A 252 -12.53 -11.39 -11.77
C VAL A 252 -11.31 -11.99 -11.07
N VAL A 253 -11.08 -11.60 -9.81
CA VAL A 253 -10.02 -12.21 -9.00
C VAL A 253 -10.29 -13.69 -8.76
N ASN A 254 -9.26 -14.52 -8.98
CA ASN A 254 -9.28 -15.93 -8.65
C ASN A 254 -9.08 -16.12 -7.15
N CYS A 255 -10.18 -16.37 -6.43
CA CYS A 255 -10.16 -16.62 -4.99
C CYS A 255 -9.41 -17.92 -4.60
N GLY A 256 -9.06 -18.74 -5.59
CA GLY A 256 -8.23 -19.94 -5.43
C GLY A 256 -6.72 -19.66 -5.34
N GLU A 257 -6.27 -18.47 -5.76
CA GLU A 257 -4.85 -18.10 -5.79
C GLU A 257 -4.27 -17.90 -4.39
N ALA A 258 -2.98 -18.19 -4.25
CA ALA A 258 -2.26 -18.05 -2.99
C ALA A 258 -2.31 -16.60 -2.45
N LEU A 259 -2.32 -15.62 -3.35
CA LEU A 259 -2.42 -14.20 -3.02
C LEU A 259 -3.67 -13.88 -2.18
N LEU A 260 -4.82 -14.45 -2.54
CA LEU A 260 -6.08 -14.24 -1.82
C LEU A 260 -6.19 -15.18 -0.62
N LYS A 261 -5.84 -16.46 -0.77
CA LYS A 261 -5.93 -17.46 0.31
C LYS A 261 -5.06 -17.11 1.52
N ASN A 262 -3.88 -16.54 1.27
CA ASN A 262 -2.92 -16.19 2.32
C ASN A 262 -3.03 -14.71 2.73
N ASN A 263 -4.08 -13.99 2.31
CA ASN A 263 -4.30 -12.57 2.62
C ASN A 263 -3.07 -11.67 2.33
N THR A 264 -2.30 -11.97 1.28
CA THR A 264 -1.03 -11.29 0.99
C THR A 264 -1.22 -9.80 0.65
N TYR A 265 -2.42 -9.42 0.19
CA TYR A 265 -2.80 -8.03 -0.13
C TYR A 265 -3.13 -7.18 1.10
N TRP A 266 -3.40 -7.82 2.24
CA TRP A 266 -3.96 -7.18 3.43
C TRP A 266 -3.17 -5.95 3.94
N PRO A 267 -1.82 -5.95 3.99
CA PRO A 267 -1.08 -4.77 4.46
C PRO A 267 -1.37 -3.50 3.67
N LEU A 268 -1.49 -3.64 2.34
CA LEU A 268 -1.71 -2.50 1.44
C LEU A 268 -3.14 -1.97 1.56
N VAL A 269 -4.12 -2.88 1.69
CA VAL A 269 -5.52 -2.54 1.92
C VAL A 269 -5.71 -1.88 3.29
N SER A 270 -5.08 -2.43 4.33
CA SER A 270 -5.10 -1.88 5.70
C SER A 270 -4.53 -0.46 5.74
N ASP A 271 -3.39 -0.24 5.10
CA ASP A 271 -2.80 1.10 4.96
C ASP A 271 -3.77 2.06 4.25
N PHE A 272 -4.39 1.61 3.16
CA PHE A 272 -5.31 2.44 2.38
C PHE A 272 -6.53 2.86 3.20
N ILE A 273 -7.15 1.91 3.93
CA ILE A 273 -8.26 2.20 4.85
C ILE A 273 -7.84 3.19 5.93
N ASN A 274 -6.65 3.00 6.51
CA ASN A 274 -6.12 3.89 7.54
C ASN A 274 -5.93 5.32 7.00
N ILE A 275 -5.42 5.47 5.78
CA ILE A 275 -5.26 6.77 5.12
C ILE A 275 -6.62 7.43 4.85
N LEU A 276 -7.59 6.68 4.35
CA LEU A 276 -8.95 7.18 4.10
C LEU A 276 -9.72 7.53 5.37
N SER A 277 -9.24 7.13 6.56
CA SER A 277 -9.84 7.58 7.82
C SER A 277 -9.61 9.07 8.09
N HIS A 278 -8.56 9.65 7.53
CA HIS A 278 -8.26 11.08 7.62
C HIS A 278 -9.15 11.88 6.68
N GLN A 279 -9.89 12.84 7.22
CA GLN A 279 -10.87 13.61 6.44
C GLN A 279 -10.19 14.41 5.32
N SER A 280 -9.05 15.04 5.60
CA SER A 280 -8.31 15.81 4.59
C SER A 280 -7.84 14.97 3.41
N VAL A 281 -7.45 13.71 3.64
CA VAL A 281 -7.01 12.80 2.58
C VAL A 281 -8.21 12.19 1.83
N ALA A 282 -9.25 11.76 2.54
CA ALA A 282 -10.45 11.22 1.91
C ALA A 282 -11.14 12.22 0.98
N LYS A 283 -11.13 13.52 1.33
CA LYS A 283 -11.62 14.58 0.42
C LYS A 283 -10.86 14.61 -0.90
N LYS A 284 -9.52 14.55 -0.86
CA LYS A 284 -8.69 14.50 -2.07
C LYS A 284 -9.06 13.31 -2.94
N PHE A 285 -9.28 12.14 -2.33
CA PHE A 285 -9.71 10.96 -3.07
C PHE A 285 -11.08 11.14 -3.74
N LEU A 286 -12.06 11.73 -3.03
CA LEU A 286 -13.44 11.90 -3.52
C LEU A 286 -13.58 13.03 -4.56
N GLU A 287 -12.64 13.97 -4.59
CA GLU A 287 -12.56 15.06 -5.57
C GLU A 287 -11.82 14.64 -6.85
N ASP A 288 -10.97 13.61 -6.78
CA ASP A 288 -10.15 13.17 -7.90
C ASP A 288 -10.89 12.15 -8.78
N HIS A 289 -11.32 12.64 -9.94
CA HIS A 289 -12.01 11.86 -10.95
C HIS A 289 -11.18 10.68 -11.50
N GLY A 290 -9.86 10.85 -11.68
CA GLY A 290 -8.99 9.80 -12.20
C GLY A 290 -8.77 8.68 -11.18
N LEU A 291 -8.61 9.05 -9.92
CA LEU A 291 -8.54 8.08 -8.82
C LEU A 291 -9.84 7.30 -8.67
N LEU A 292 -11.01 7.96 -8.77
CA LEU A 292 -12.29 7.27 -8.70
C LEU A 292 -12.47 6.28 -9.84
N VAL A 293 -12.11 6.61 -11.08
CA VAL A 293 -12.13 5.67 -12.21
C VAL A 293 -11.23 4.46 -11.93
N THR A 294 -9.99 4.71 -11.51
CA THR A 294 -9.03 3.64 -11.21
C THR A 294 -9.51 2.76 -10.06
N TRP A 295 -10.13 3.37 -9.05
CA TRP A 295 -10.72 2.64 -7.91
C TRP A 295 -11.92 1.80 -8.32
N MET A 296 -12.83 2.32 -9.16
CA MET A 296 -13.96 1.51 -9.64
C MET A 296 -13.48 0.35 -10.52
N ASN A 297 -12.40 0.52 -11.29
CA ASN A 297 -11.75 -0.59 -11.99
C ASN A 297 -11.17 -1.63 -11.01
N PHE A 298 -10.53 -1.20 -9.93
CA PHE A 298 -10.09 -2.13 -8.87
C PHE A 298 -11.27 -2.90 -8.26
N VAL A 299 -12.37 -2.20 -7.93
CA VAL A 299 -13.58 -2.83 -7.34
C VAL A 299 -14.25 -3.78 -8.34
N SER A 300 -14.18 -3.50 -9.64
CA SER A 300 -14.77 -4.35 -10.69
C SER A 300 -14.15 -5.76 -10.73
N PHE A 301 -12.88 -5.92 -10.36
CA PHE A 301 -12.25 -7.23 -10.26
C PHE A 301 -12.90 -8.15 -9.21
N PHE A 302 -13.63 -7.58 -8.25
CA PHE A 302 -14.39 -8.31 -7.23
C PHE A 302 -15.88 -8.42 -7.59
N GLN A 303 -16.33 -7.73 -8.65
CA GLN A 303 -17.70 -7.74 -9.12
C GLN A 303 -18.01 -9.04 -9.86
N GLY A 304 -18.85 -9.89 -9.27
CA GLY A 304 -19.27 -11.16 -9.84
C GLY A 304 -18.29 -12.32 -9.64
N MET A 305 -17.32 -12.17 -8.73
CA MET A 305 -16.34 -13.24 -8.42
C MET A 305 -16.97 -14.40 -7.63
N ASN A 306 -16.23 -15.51 -7.50
CA ASN A 306 -16.64 -16.72 -6.75
C ASN A 306 -18.06 -17.18 -7.14
N LEU A 307 -18.25 -17.41 -8.44
CA LEU A 307 -19.51 -17.83 -9.03
C LEU A 307 -19.88 -19.23 -8.54
N ASN A 308 -21.10 -19.39 -8.06
CA ASN A 308 -21.68 -20.68 -7.68
C ASN A 308 -22.58 -21.14 -8.83
N LYS A 309 -22.29 -22.33 -9.36
CA LYS A 309 -23.12 -23.01 -10.35
C LYS A 309 -23.92 -24.10 -9.63
N ARG A 310 -25.24 -24.17 -9.88
CA ARG A 310 -26.11 -25.16 -9.27
C ARG A 310 -25.87 -26.52 -9.90
N GLU A 311 -25.39 -27.47 -9.10
CA GLU A 311 -25.28 -28.87 -9.51
C GLU A 311 -26.66 -29.55 -9.51
N LEU A 312 -27.05 -30.13 -10.65
CA LEU A 312 -28.36 -30.77 -10.84
C LEU A 312 -28.28 -32.30 -10.91
N ASN A 313 -27.10 -32.86 -11.16
CA ASN A 313 -26.93 -34.28 -11.49
C ASN A 313 -26.23 -35.09 -10.40
N GLU A 314 -25.19 -34.51 -9.77
CA GLU A 314 -24.36 -35.21 -8.80
C GLU A 314 -24.42 -34.54 -7.42
N HIS A 315 -24.21 -35.33 -6.36
CA HIS A 315 -24.09 -34.80 -5.02
C HIS A 315 -22.71 -34.18 -4.83
N VAL A 316 -22.68 -32.92 -4.38
CA VAL A 316 -21.44 -32.23 -4.01
C VAL A 316 -20.98 -32.76 -2.65
N GLU A 317 -20.01 -33.68 -2.64
CA GLU A 317 -19.47 -34.27 -1.39
C GLU A 317 -18.64 -33.27 -0.58
N PHE A 318 -17.95 -32.33 -1.25
CA PHE A 318 -17.08 -31.34 -0.63
C PHE A 318 -17.20 -29.98 -1.31
N GLU A 319 -17.49 -28.93 -0.54
CA GLU A 319 -17.45 -27.55 -1.01
C GLU A 319 -16.02 -27.00 -0.95
N SER A 320 -15.64 -26.20 -1.95
CA SER A 320 -14.36 -25.51 -1.96
C SER A 320 -14.28 -24.50 -0.81
N GLN A 321 -13.16 -24.46 -0.09
CA GLN A 321 -12.92 -23.44 0.96
C GLN A 321 -12.65 -22.03 0.40
N THR A 322 -12.71 -21.84 -0.93
CA THR A 322 -12.50 -20.55 -1.59
C THR A 322 -13.51 -19.47 -1.20
N TYR A 323 -14.69 -19.85 -0.72
CA TYR A 323 -15.71 -18.88 -0.27
C TYR A 323 -15.20 -18.00 0.88
N TYR A 324 -14.37 -18.53 1.78
CA TYR A 324 -13.85 -17.77 2.92
C TYR A 324 -12.90 -16.67 2.43
N ALA A 325 -11.99 -17.02 1.51
CA ALA A 325 -11.09 -16.07 0.88
C ALA A 325 -11.86 -15.02 0.07
N ALA A 326 -12.88 -15.42 -0.69
CA ALA A 326 -13.72 -14.52 -1.46
C ALA A 326 -14.47 -13.51 -0.56
N PHE A 327 -15.08 -13.98 0.52
CA PHE A 327 -15.80 -13.14 1.47
C PHE A 327 -14.87 -12.17 2.20
N ALA A 328 -13.73 -12.66 2.72
CA ALA A 328 -12.75 -11.83 3.40
C ALA A 328 -12.19 -10.75 2.46
N ALA A 329 -11.80 -11.14 1.24
CA ALA A 329 -11.22 -10.22 0.26
C ALA A 329 -12.20 -9.11 -0.14
N GLU A 330 -13.45 -9.44 -0.41
CA GLU A 330 -14.44 -8.40 -0.74
C GLU A 330 -14.74 -7.48 0.44
N LEU A 331 -14.90 -8.06 1.64
CA LEU A 331 -15.18 -7.30 2.85
C LEU A 331 -14.06 -6.30 3.15
N GLU A 332 -12.81 -6.76 3.10
CA GLU A 332 -11.63 -5.97 3.44
C GLU A 332 -11.23 -5.02 2.31
N ALA A 333 -11.11 -5.52 1.07
CA ALA A 333 -10.59 -4.72 -0.04
C ALA A 333 -11.64 -3.80 -0.68
N CYS A 334 -12.94 -4.12 -0.59
CA CYS A 334 -13.99 -3.31 -1.19
C CYS A 334 -14.86 -2.62 -0.14
N ALA A 335 -15.48 -3.37 0.77
CA ALA A 335 -16.51 -2.82 1.66
C ALA A 335 -15.92 -1.91 2.74
N GLN A 336 -14.79 -2.25 3.37
CA GLN A 336 -14.18 -1.39 4.38
C GLN A 336 -13.76 -0.02 3.82
N PRO A 337 -13.06 0.10 2.66
CA PRO A 337 -12.82 1.39 2.03
C PRO A 337 -14.10 2.15 1.69
N MET A 338 -15.14 1.47 1.19
CA MET A 338 -16.46 2.08 0.93
C MET A 338 -17.00 2.75 2.19
N TRP A 339 -17.00 2.05 3.32
CA TRP A 339 -17.48 2.59 4.60
C TRP A 339 -16.60 3.74 5.08
N GLY A 340 -15.29 3.64 4.89
CA GLY A 340 -14.33 4.71 5.18
C GLY A 340 -14.70 6.00 4.44
N LEU A 341 -14.88 5.92 3.12
CA LEU A 341 -15.28 7.05 2.27
C LEU A 341 -16.67 7.60 2.64
N LEU A 342 -17.64 6.70 2.80
CA LEU A 342 -19.02 7.05 3.14
C LEU A 342 -19.12 7.78 4.49
N SER A 343 -18.17 7.52 5.41
CA SER A 343 -18.11 8.17 6.72
C SER A 343 -17.86 9.69 6.65
N HIS A 344 -17.33 10.18 5.52
CA HIS A 344 -17.08 11.61 5.25
C HIS A 344 -18.24 12.28 4.50
N CYS A 345 -19.18 11.50 3.99
CA CYS A 345 -20.34 11.96 3.22
C CYS A 345 -21.60 12.09 4.10
N LYS A 346 -21.55 12.86 5.19
CA LYS A 346 -22.63 12.89 6.20
C LYS A 346 -23.54 14.11 6.15
N VAL A 347 -23.14 15.17 5.45
CA VAL A 347 -23.81 16.48 5.47
C VAL A 347 -24.00 17.00 4.06
N ARG A 348 -24.90 17.96 3.89
CA ARG A 348 -25.26 18.51 2.58
C ARG A 348 -24.09 19.17 1.85
N GLU A 349 -23.14 19.74 2.59
CA GLU A 349 -21.92 20.36 2.04
C GLU A 349 -21.01 19.34 1.35
N THR A 350 -21.13 18.05 1.68
CA THR A 350 -20.34 16.98 1.07
C THR A 350 -21.08 16.22 -0.03
N GLN A 351 -22.19 16.77 -0.53
CA GLN A 351 -23.01 16.15 -1.57
C GLN A 351 -22.27 15.92 -2.89
N GLU A 352 -21.31 16.78 -3.23
CA GLU A 352 -20.52 16.67 -4.47
C GLU A 352 -19.69 15.38 -4.48
N TYR A 353 -19.07 15.03 -3.34
CA TYR A 353 -18.33 13.78 -3.19
C TYR A 353 -19.20 12.55 -3.42
N THR A 354 -20.43 12.59 -2.90
CA THR A 354 -21.39 11.49 -3.09
C THR A 354 -21.84 11.40 -4.55
N ARG A 355 -22.09 12.53 -5.21
CA ARG A 355 -22.42 12.58 -6.64
C ARG A 355 -21.29 12.02 -7.50
N ASN A 356 -20.03 12.37 -7.20
CA ASN A 356 -18.87 11.85 -7.91
C ASN A 356 -18.79 10.32 -7.81
N VAL A 357 -18.90 9.77 -6.60
CA VAL A 357 -18.86 8.31 -6.40
C VAL A 357 -20.03 7.63 -7.10
N VAL A 358 -21.26 8.13 -6.95
CA VAL A 358 -22.45 7.57 -7.61
C VAL A 358 -22.26 7.52 -9.12
N ARG A 359 -21.76 8.62 -9.72
CA ARG A 359 -21.50 8.70 -11.15
C ARG A 359 -20.51 7.62 -11.61
N TYR A 360 -19.33 7.54 -11.00
CA TYR A 360 -18.32 6.58 -11.43
C TYR A 360 -18.70 5.12 -11.11
N CYS A 361 -19.47 4.88 -10.06
CA CYS A 361 -20.07 3.57 -9.82
C CYS A 361 -21.04 3.20 -10.94
N LEU A 362 -21.89 4.12 -11.40
CA LEU A 362 -22.83 3.86 -12.50
C LEU A 362 -22.10 3.60 -13.82
N GLU A 363 -21.06 4.38 -14.14
CA GLU A 363 -20.21 4.14 -15.32
C GLU A 363 -19.61 2.73 -15.27
N ALA A 364 -18.99 2.34 -14.13
CA ALA A 364 -18.41 1.01 -13.99
C ALA A 364 -19.45 -0.14 -13.97
N LEU A 365 -20.66 0.10 -13.44
CA LEU A 365 -21.76 -0.87 -13.48
C LEU A 365 -22.27 -1.06 -14.92
N GLN A 366 -22.34 0.02 -15.70
CA GLN A 366 -22.74 -0.04 -17.10
C GLN A 366 -21.72 -0.85 -17.90
N ASP A 367 -20.43 -0.51 -17.79
CA ASP A 367 -19.33 -1.25 -18.41
C ASP A 367 -19.36 -2.74 -18.02
N TRP A 368 -19.66 -3.04 -16.76
CA TRP A 368 -19.76 -4.41 -16.28
C TRP A 368 -20.96 -5.17 -16.87
N PHE A 369 -22.15 -4.56 -16.94
CA PHE A 369 -23.32 -5.18 -17.56
C PHE A 369 -23.08 -5.47 -19.04
N ASP A 370 -22.42 -4.55 -19.75
CA ASP A 370 -22.04 -4.74 -21.15
C ASP A 370 -21.00 -5.87 -21.28
N ALA A 371 -20.01 -5.91 -20.39
CA ALA A 371 -18.94 -6.93 -20.41
C ALA A 371 -19.44 -8.36 -20.13
N ILE A 372 -20.50 -8.53 -19.34
CA ILE A 372 -21.13 -9.85 -19.12
C ILE A 372 -22.27 -10.15 -20.11
N ASN A 373 -22.51 -9.28 -21.09
CA ASN A 373 -23.61 -9.34 -22.05
C ASN A 373 -24.99 -9.50 -21.38
N PHE A 374 -25.24 -8.72 -20.31
CA PHE A 374 -26.49 -8.84 -19.56
C PHE A 374 -27.67 -8.32 -20.36
N VAL A 375 -28.64 -9.20 -20.64
CA VAL A 375 -29.92 -8.86 -21.26
C VAL A 375 -31.03 -8.93 -20.22
N ASP A 376 -31.84 -7.89 -20.13
CA ASP A 376 -32.94 -7.71 -19.17
C ASP A 376 -34.23 -8.46 -19.55
N GLU A 377 -34.12 -9.47 -20.42
CA GLU A 377 -35.22 -10.35 -20.80
C GLU A 377 -35.28 -11.58 -19.89
N VAL A 378 -36.44 -11.76 -19.24
CA VAL A 378 -36.75 -12.84 -18.26
C VAL A 378 -36.47 -14.26 -18.78
N ASN A 379 -36.40 -14.46 -20.10
CA ASN A 379 -36.18 -15.77 -20.73
C ASN A 379 -34.70 -16.10 -21.05
N ILE A 380 -33.75 -15.17 -20.82
CA ILE A 380 -32.32 -15.35 -21.16
C ILE A 380 -31.43 -15.43 -19.90
N VAL A 381 -32.02 -15.22 -18.72
CA VAL A 381 -31.31 -15.33 -17.44
C VAL A 381 -30.86 -16.76 -17.19
N THR A 382 -29.56 -16.99 -17.02
CA THR A 382 -28.99 -18.30 -16.68
C THR A 382 -29.42 -18.69 -15.25
N PRO A 383 -30.45 -19.54 -15.05
CA PRO A 383 -31.18 -19.65 -13.77
C PRO A 383 -30.43 -20.48 -12.71
N ASN A 384 -29.22 -20.92 -13.02
CA ASN A 384 -28.42 -21.86 -12.23
C ASN A 384 -27.10 -21.25 -11.75
N GLN A 385 -26.93 -19.94 -11.87
CA GLN A 385 -25.72 -19.24 -11.45
C GLN A 385 -26.03 -18.20 -10.37
N VAL A 386 -25.19 -18.12 -9.35
CA VAL A 386 -25.26 -17.05 -8.35
C VAL A 386 -23.88 -16.64 -7.87
N THR A 387 -23.67 -15.34 -7.78
CA THR A 387 -22.57 -14.74 -7.03
C THR A 387 -23.14 -13.88 -5.90
N PHE A 388 -22.54 -14.00 -4.73
CA PHE A 388 -22.84 -13.12 -3.60
C PHE A 388 -22.00 -11.84 -3.62
N HIS A 389 -21.09 -11.70 -4.59
CA HIS A 389 -20.06 -10.68 -4.60
C HIS A 389 -20.37 -9.56 -5.58
N LEU A 390 -21.11 -8.56 -5.10
CA LEU A 390 -21.58 -7.42 -5.91
C LEU A 390 -21.13 -6.06 -5.34
N PRO A 391 -19.81 -5.83 -5.13
CA PRO A 391 -19.34 -4.62 -4.47
C PRO A 391 -19.73 -3.34 -5.21
N LEU A 392 -19.75 -3.29 -6.54
CA LEU A 392 -20.19 -2.08 -7.26
C LEU A 392 -21.66 -1.75 -6.98
N HIS A 393 -22.53 -2.77 -6.89
CA HIS A 393 -23.93 -2.58 -6.51
C HIS A 393 -24.04 -2.04 -5.08
N ARG A 394 -23.23 -2.57 -4.16
CA ARG A 394 -23.20 -2.11 -2.77
C ARG A 394 -22.71 -0.66 -2.67
N TYR A 395 -21.67 -0.29 -3.42
CA TYR A 395 -21.21 1.10 -3.50
C TYR A 395 -22.33 2.02 -3.97
N PHE A 396 -22.96 1.73 -5.11
CA PHE A 396 -24.05 2.53 -5.63
C PHE A 396 -25.20 2.66 -4.62
N ALA A 397 -25.70 1.53 -4.09
CA ALA A 397 -26.81 1.53 -3.15
C ALA A 397 -26.50 2.31 -1.85
N MET A 398 -25.27 2.17 -1.33
CA MET A 398 -24.87 2.83 -0.09
C MET A 398 -24.71 4.35 -0.25
N PHE A 399 -24.06 4.80 -1.33
CA PHE A 399 -23.91 6.22 -1.61
C PHE A 399 -25.24 6.87 -2.02
N LEU A 400 -26.10 6.19 -2.78
CA LEU A 400 -27.45 6.64 -3.09
C LEU A 400 -28.31 6.81 -1.82
N SER A 401 -28.29 5.80 -0.94
CA SER A 401 -28.98 5.86 0.36
C SER A 401 -28.48 7.02 1.21
N LYS A 402 -27.16 7.29 1.18
CA LYS A 402 -26.55 8.39 1.92
C LYS A 402 -26.93 9.76 1.34
N ALA A 403 -26.92 9.90 0.02
CA ALA A 403 -27.34 11.10 -0.71
C ALA A 403 -28.74 11.55 -0.26
N VAL A 404 -29.71 10.63 -0.30
CA VAL A 404 -31.10 10.94 0.03
C VAL A 404 -31.29 11.16 1.53
N LYS A 405 -30.82 10.23 2.36
CA LYS A 405 -31.14 10.23 3.81
C LYS A 405 -30.37 11.26 4.62
N CYS A 406 -29.14 11.58 4.23
CA CYS A 406 -28.25 12.45 5.01
C CYS A 406 -27.95 13.79 4.34
N GLN A 407 -28.03 13.87 3.02
CA GLN A 407 -27.66 15.07 2.27
C GLN A 407 -28.86 15.76 1.61
N GLU A 408 -30.06 15.18 1.75
CA GLU A 408 -31.32 15.72 1.23
C GLU A 408 -31.28 15.95 -0.28
N LEU A 409 -30.54 15.10 -0.99
CA LEU A 409 -30.49 15.10 -2.44
C LEU A 409 -31.80 14.55 -3.00
N ASP A 410 -32.33 15.27 -4.00
CA ASP A 410 -33.49 14.81 -4.75
C ASP A 410 -33.10 13.57 -5.59
N LEU A 411 -33.90 12.51 -5.44
CA LEU A 411 -33.62 11.20 -6.00
C LEU A 411 -33.57 11.25 -7.53
N ASP A 412 -34.46 12.03 -8.15
CA ASP A 412 -34.53 12.19 -9.61
C ASP A 412 -33.25 12.82 -10.19
N THR A 413 -32.43 13.46 -9.37
CA THR A 413 -31.18 14.10 -9.81
C THR A 413 -29.95 13.19 -9.75
N ILE A 414 -30.10 11.97 -9.25
CA ILE A 414 -29.00 11.01 -9.01
C ILE A 414 -29.30 9.59 -9.50
N LEU A 415 -30.54 9.30 -9.90
CA LEU A 415 -30.88 8.03 -10.53
C LEU A 415 -30.31 7.94 -11.96
N PRO A 416 -29.93 6.73 -12.41
CA PRO A 416 -29.63 6.49 -13.82
C PRO A 416 -30.92 6.47 -14.65
N ASP A 417 -30.78 6.27 -15.96
CA ASP A 417 -31.94 6.03 -16.82
C ASP A 417 -32.70 4.75 -16.45
N GLN A 418 -33.90 4.61 -17.02
CA GLN A 418 -34.81 3.51 -16.71
C GLN A 418 -34.23 2.14 -17.05
N GLU A 419 -33.47 2.02 -18.15
CA GLU A 419 -32.89 0.75 -18.60
C GLU A 419 -31.84 0.27 -17.60
N MET A 420 -30.89 1.14 -17.25
CA MET A 420 -29.86 0.84 -16.27
C MET A 420 -30.45 0.56 -14.88
N LEU A 421 -31.46 1.34 -14.47
CA LEU A 421 -32.16 1.09 -13.21
C LEU A 421 -32.82 -0.29 -13.19
N MET A 422 -33.44 -0.72 -14.29
CA MET A 422 -34.02 -2.06 -14.41
C MET A 422 -32.95 -3.15 -14.29
N LYS A 423 -31.81 -3.01 -14.97
CA LYS A 423 -30.68 -3.96 -14.86
C LYS A 423 -30.19 -4.09 -13.41
N LEU A 424 -29.99 -2.96 -12.73
CA LEU A 424 -29.55 -2.90 -11.32
C LEU A 424 -30.52 -3.58 -10.35
N MET A 425 -31.83 -3.53 -10.64
CA MET A 425 -32.86 -4.17 -9.82
C MET A 425 -33.01 -5.66 -10.14
N ILE A 426 -33.03 -6.03 -11.43
CA ILE A 426 -33.29 -7.40 -11.87
C ILE A 426 -32.10 -8.31 -11.55
N HIS A 427 -30.87 -7.88 -11.82
CA HIS A 427 -29.69 -8.74 -11.69
C HIS A 427 -29.58 -9.39 -10.28
N PRO A 428 -29.64 -8.65 -9.16
CA PRO A 428 -29.58 -9.28 -7.83
C PRO A 428 -30.80 -10.16 -7.50
N LEU A 429 -31.96 -9.92 -8.13
CA LEU A 429 -33.17 -10.72 -7.93
C LEU A 429 -33.11 -12.07 -8.64
N GLN A 430 -32.19 -12.27 -9.59
CA GLN A 430 -31.97 -13.58 -10.24
C GLN A 430 -31.58 -14.68 -9.24
N ILE A 431 -31.01 -14.28 -8.10
CA ILE A 431 -30.69 -15.18 -6.98
C ILE A 431 -31.96 -15.83 -6.39
N GLN A 432 -33.10 -15.13 -6.47
CA GLN A 432 -34.39 -15.66 -6.05
C GLN A 432 -34.93 -16.56 -7.17
N VAL A 433 -34.50 -17.82 -7.16
CA VAL A 433 -35.07 -18.87 -8.02
C VAL A 433 -36.59 -18.79 -7.93
N ARG A 434 -37.25 -18.72 -9.09
CA ARG A 434 -38.68 -18.99 -9.22
C ARG A 434 -38.90 -20.37 -8.60
N ALA A 435 -39.51 -20.41 -7.43
CA ALA A 435 -40.00 -21.65 -6.87
C ALA A 435 -41.16 -22.08 -7.76
N ASP A 436 -40.85 -22.80 -8.84
CA ASP A 436 -41.85 -23.57 -9.58
C ASP A 436 -42.27 -24.71 -8.63
N PHE A 437 -43.25 -24.41 -7.78
CA PHE A 437 -44.00 -25.39 -7.00
C PHE A 437 -45.20 -25.90 -7.79
#